data_AF-A0A7W1TJZ2-F1
#
_entry.id   AF-A0A7W1TJZ2-F1
#
_cell.length_a   1.000
_cell.length_b   1.000
_cell.length_c   1.000
_cell.angle_alpha   90.00
_cell.angle_beta   90.00
_cell.angle_gamma   90.00
#
_symmetry.space_group_name_H-M   'P 1'
#
loop_
_entity.id
_entity.type
_entity.pdbx_description
1 polymer ?
#
loop_
_entity_poly.entity_id
_entity_poly.type
_entity_poly.pdbx_seq_one_letter_code
_entity_poly.pdbx_strand_id
1 'polypeptide(L)'
;MTDYTTQRIPRAEIPGCALVQDLLPLYLDDEVTHESHVLIAEHLLRCERCSGYLAGARSVRTQMLREQQVLNATRASGPTIAQLQQPVHNSLGRVLWLSVTTLLWLLGLVLTCGGFASGQQAPTLLGLLLFTLGFGGMMATKQGNGITGKIMLVFTALGGLLLVVGSIADPHMMDRAGPLPVFFGLVFLAIPPLVTGSIFSHARSGQPATPSKEGATGATSVVATVVLTIFGVLIAAILMLVGLVGMTGETGSLLPHVLGPLCFIAGVAGLLEINRRRSWVADLAGRAKIHQVLGWTAIGAGLWSTLLVLGMQGYRSLILALIVSLGLLLGGWAWLQQK
;
A
#
# COMPACT_ATOMS: atom_id res chain seq x y z
N MET A 1 22.41 46.15 -12.07
CA MET A 1 22.77 46.82 -13.33
C MET A 1 24.28 46.97 -13.30
N THR A 2 24.98 45.97 -13.82
CA THR A 2 26.45 45.94 -13.89
C THR A 2 26.85 46.50 -15.24
N ASP A 3 27.43 47.70 -15.23
CA ASP A 3 27.97 48.35 -16.42
C ASP A 3 29.26 47.64 -16.86
N TYR A 4 29.15 46.83 -17.91
CA TYR A 4 30.31 46.29 -18.61
C TYR A 4 30.89 47.41 -19.48
N THR A 5 31.93 48.06 -18.99
CA THR A 5 32.69 49.04 -19.74
C THR A 5 33.48 48.31 -20.82
N THR A 6 32.93 48.24 -22.04
CA THR A 6 33.65 47.76 -23.23
C THR A 6 34.81 48.71 -23.52
N GLN A 7 36.01 48.33 -23.10
CA GLN A 7 37.25 49.04 -23.39
C GLN A 7 37.53 48.93 -24.90
N ARG A 8 37.39 50.04 -25.62
CA ARG A 8 37.75 50.14 -27.04
C ARG A 8 39.26 49.92 -27.18
N ILE A 9 39.64 48.83 -27.83
CA ILE A 9 41.03 48.52 -28.18
C ILE A 9 41.49 49.58 -29.22
N PRO A 10 42.64 50.24 -29.02
CA PRO A 10 43.16 51.23 -29.96
C PRO A 10 43.51 50.59 -31.31
N ARG A 11 43.02 51.21 -32.39
CA ARG A 11 43.31 50.85 -33.79
C ARG A 11 44.77 51.19 -34.12
N ALA A 12 45.68 50.24 -33.99
CA ALA A 12 47.03 50.37 -34.55
C ALA A 12 47.60 48.99 -34.91
N GLU A 13 47.95 48.85 -36.19
CA GLU A 13 48.79 47.81 -36.78
C GLU A 13 48.27 46.37 -36.71
N ILE A 14 48.63 45.59 -37.73
CA ILE A 14 48.19 44.20 -37.94
C ILE A 14 48.29 43.47 -36.60
N PRO A 15 47.20 42.87 -36.08
CA PRO A 15 47.25 42.22 -34.79
C PRO A 15 48.36 41.18 -34.85
N GLY A 16 49.39 41.38 -34.02
CA GLY A 16 50.47 40.41 -33.90
C GLY A 16 49.86 39.04 -33.62
N CYS A 17 50.53 37.96 -34.05
CA CYS A 17 50.01 36.60 -33.88
C CYS A 17 49.56 36.31 -32.44
N ALA A 18 50.19 36.95 -31.44
CA ALA A 18 49.80 36.86 -30.03
C ALA A 18 48.36 37.36 -29.77
N LEU A 19 48.01 38.56 -30.26
CA LEU A 19 46.66 39.10 -30.06
C LEU A 19 45.59 38.26 -30.76
N VAL A 20 45.89 37.74 -31.96
CA VAL A 20 44.97 36.84 -32.67
C VAL A 20 44.81 35.51 -31.92
N GLN A 21 45.89 34.97 -31.34
CA GLN A 21 45.83 33.76 -30.51
C GLN A 21 44.99 33.96 -29.25
N ASP A 22 45.09 35.13 -28.60
CA ASP A 22 44.30 35.45 -27.41
C ASP A 22 42.80 35.62 -27.73
N LEU A 23 42.48 36.14 -28.93
CA LEU A 23 41.09 36.34 -29.39
C LEU A 23 40.47 35.10 -30.05
N LEU A 24 41.27 34.06 -30.35
CA LEU A 24 40.81 32.86 -31.05
C LEU A 24 39.70 32.09 -30.32
N PRO A 25 39.72 31.92 -28.98
CA PRO A 25 38.62 31.30 -28.25
C PRO A 25 37.30 32.07 -28.43
N LEU A 26 37.33 33.40 -28.26
CA LEU A 26 36.16 34.28 -28.44
C LEU A 26 35.66 34.26 -29.89
N TYR A 27 36.58 34.16 -30.86
CA TYR A 27 36.24 34.00 -32.27
C TYR A 27 35.53 32.67 -32.57
N LEU A 28 35.91 31.58 -31.89
CA LEU A 28 35.25 30.28 -32.05
C LEU A 28 33.85 30.22 -31.42
N ASP A 29 33.58 31.07 -30.43
CA ASP A 29 32.28 31.20 -29.76
C ASP A 29 31.38 32.27 -30.39
N ASP A 30 31.80 32.90 -31.51
CA ASP A 30 31.12 34.03 -32.15
C ASP A 30 30.88 35.23 -31.18
N GLU A 31 31.72 35.37 -30.16
CA GLU A 31 31.61 36.42 -29.13
C GLU A 31 32.40 37.70 -29.47
N VAL A 32 33.05 37.73 -30.62
CA VAL A 32 33.78 38.92 -31.11
C VAL A 32 32.86 39.85 -31.92
N THR A 33 33.16 41.15 -31.90
CA THR A 33 32.44 42.11 -32.75
C THR A 33 32.64 41.80 -34.23
N HIS A 34 31.67 42.13 -35.08
CA HIS A 34 31.74 41.86 -36.53
C HIS A 34 33.00 42.46 -37.18
N GLU A 35 33.41 43.67 -36.81
CA GLU A 35 34.65 44.29 -37.28
C GLU A 35 35.88 43.45 -36.92
N SER A 36 35.96 42.97 -35.68
CA SER A 36 37.08 42.14 -35.21
C SER A 36 37.08 40.77 -35.89
N HIS A 37 35.90 40.21 -36.14
CA HIS A 37 35.74 38.94 -36.85
C HIS A 37 36.32 39.01 -38.28
N VAL A 38 36.08 40.10 -39.01
CA VAL A 38 36.64 40.31 -40.36
C VAL A 38 38.16 40.41 -40.31
N LEU A 39 38.72 41.17 -39.37
CA LEU A 39 40.18 41.32 -39.22
C LEU A 39 40.87 40.01 -38.83
N ILE A 40 40.28 39.25 -37.91
CA ILE A 40 40.80 37.92 -37.51
C ILE A 40 40.73 36.95 -38.70
N ALA A 41 39.62 36.93 -39.44
CA ALA A 41 39.47 36.10 -40.63
C ALA A 41 40.51 36.43 -41.72
N GLU A 42 40.77 37.73 -41.97
CA GLU A 42 41.80 38.16 -42.92
C GLU A 42 43.20 37.69 -42.49
N HIS A 43 43.53 37.79 -41.18
CA HIS A 43 44.81 37.32 -40.66
C HIS A 43 44.96 35.79 -40.78
N LEU A 44 43.89 35.03 -40.48
CA LEU A 44 43.88 33.57 -40.57
C LEU A 44 44.10 33.07 -42.00
N LEU A 45 43.71 33.84 -43.02
CA LEU A 45 43.98 33.53 -44.43
C LEU A 45 45.45 33.73 -44.83
N ARG A 46 46.17 34.63 -44.14
CA ARG A 46 47.55 34.98 -44.49
C ARG A 46 48.60 34.30 -43.59
N CYS A 47 48.24 33.93 -42.37
CA CYS A 47 49.16 33.38 -41.38
C CYS A 47 48.92 31.89 -41.14
N GLU A 48 49.77 31.04 -41.71
CA GLU A 48 49.72 29.57 -41.56
C GLU A 48 49.82 29.11 -40.10
N ARG A 49 50.57 29.84 -39.27
CA ARG A 49 50.72 29.51 -37.85
C ARG A 49 49.39 29.66 -37.11
N CYS A 50 48.70 30.78 -37.28
CA CYS A 50 47.42 31.05 -36.63
C CYS A 50 46.29 30.17 -37.18
N SER A 51 46.30 29.85 -38.48
CA SER A 51 45.33 28.91 -39.07
C SER A 51 45.53 27.48 -38.54
N GLY A 52 46.78 27.05 -38.33
CA GLY A 52 47.10 25.79 -37.66
C GLY A 52 46.58 25.71 -36.23
N TYR A 53 46.75 26.78 -35.43
CA TYR A 53 46.19 26.86 -34.08
C TYR A 53 44.66 26.77 -34.07
N LEU A 54 44.00 27.47 -35.00
CA LEU A 54 42.54 27.43 -35.13
C LEU A 54 42.03 26.02 -35.50
N ALA A 55 42.71 25.33 -36.42
CA ALA A 55 42.38 23.95 -36.76
C ALA A 55 42.54 23.00 -35.54
N GLY A 56 43.63 23.17 -34.78
CA GLY A 56 43.86 22.45 -33.52
C GLY A 56 42.75 22.69 -32.50
N ALA A 57 42.42 23.94 -32.22
CA ALA A 57 41.37 24.32 -31.28
C ALA A 57 39.99 23.76 -31.69
N ARG A 58 39.65 23.81 -32.99
CA ARG A 58 38.42 23.18 -33.52
C ARG A 58 38.41 21.67 -33.30
N SER A 59 39.53 20.98 -33.51
CA SER A 59 39.60 19.53 -33.29
C SER A 59 39.35 19.16 -31.82
N VAL A 60 39.98 19.85 -30.87
CA VAL A 60 39.80 19.61 -29.42
C VAL A 60 38.35 19.88 -29.01
N ARG A 61 37.76 20.98 -29.50
CA ARG A 61 36.35 21.29 -29.23
C ARG A 61 35.41 20.19 -29.74
N THR A 62 35.62 19.69 -30.96
CA THR A 62 34.80 18.60 -31.49
C THR A 62 34.98 17.30 -30.70
N GLN A 63 36.18 17.03 -30.17
CA GLN A 63 36.41 15.88 -29.30
C GLN A 63 35.66 16.04 -27.97
N MET A 64 35.75 17.19 -27.31
CA MET A 64 35.01 17.45 -26.06
C MET A 64 33.50 17.32 -26.25
N LEU A 65 32.95 17.82 -27.37
CA LEU A 65 31.52 17.68 -27.68
C LEU A 65 31.12 16.21 -27.85
N ARG A 66 31.95 15.38 -28.49
CA ARG A 66 31.70 13.93 -28.61
C ARG A 66 31.76 13.24 -27.26
N GLU A 67 32.76 13.53 -26.44
CA GLU A 67 32.87 12.96 -25.09
C GLU A 67 31.68 13.36 -24.21
N GLN A 68 31.25 14.61 -24.29
CA GLN A 68 30.06 15.08 -23.57
C GLN A 68 28.78 14.40 -24.04
N GLN A 69 28.64 14.16 -25.35
CA GLN A 69 27.54 13.36 -25.90
C GLN A 69 27.57 11.92 -25.42
N VAL A 70 28.76 11.29 -25.36
CA VAL A 70 28.93 9.92 -24.82
C VAL A 70 28.56 9.89 -23.33
N LEU A 71 29.03 10.85 -22.53
CA LEU A 71 28.67 10.95 -21.12
C LEU A 71 27.17 11.18 -20.92
N ASN A 72 26.55 12.01 -21.75
CA ASN A 72 25.10 12.25 -21.70
C ASN A 72 24.30 11.02 -22.13
N ALA A 73 24.73 10.30 -23.17
CA ALA A 73 24.13 9.03 -23.57
C ALA A 73 24.30 7.96 -22.48
N THR A 74 25.46 7.93 -21.82
CA THR A 74 25.74 7.04 -20.68
C THR A 74 24.92 7.43 -19.45
N ARG A 75 24.66 8.72 -19.21
CA ARG A 75 23.75 9.19 -18.15
C ARG A 75 22.29 8.91 -18.46
N ALA A 76 21.87 9.02 -19.72
CA ALA A 76 20.51 8.73 -20.15
C ALA A 76 20.19 7.23 -20.15
N SER A 77 21.20 6.38 -20.42
CA SER A 77 21.08 4.92 -20.36
C SER A 77 21.48 4.33 -19.01
N GLY A 78 22.19 5.09 -18.17
CA GLY A 78 22.60 4.68 -16.85
C GLY A 78 21.40 4.54 -15.92
N PRO A 79 21.36 3.50 -15.06
CA PRO A 79 20.30 3.35 -14.08
C PRO A 79 20.29 4.59 -13.20
N THR A 80 19.18 5.33 -13.24
CA THR A 80 18.97 6.57 -12.49
C THR A 80 19.44 6.36 -11.05
N ILE A 81 20.14 7.32 -10.43
CA ILE A 81 20.66 7.18 -9.05
C ILE A 81 19.55 6.77 -8.05
N ALA A 82 18.29 7.06 -8.36
CA ALA A 82 17.11 6.56 -7.66
C ALA A 82 17.01 5.02 -7.59
N GLN A 83 17.45 4.31 -8.64
CA GLN A 83 17.51 2.84 -8.71
C GLN A 83 18.61 2.24 -7.81
N LEU A 84 19.69 2.98 -7.54
CA LEU A 84 20.75 2.57 -6.61
C LEU A 84 20.41 2.85 -5.14
N GLN A 85 19.52 3.81 -4.84
CA GLN A 85 19.07 4.08 -3.46
C GLN A 85 17.91 3.19 -2.98
N GLN A 86 17.09 2.63 -3.88
CA GLN A 86 16.00 1.73 -3.52
C GLN A 86 16.39 0.41 -2.81
N PRO A 87 17.51 -0.29 -3.13
CA PRO A 87 17.81 -1.57 -2.49
C PRO A 87 18.16 -1.43 -1.00
N VAL A 88 18.78 -0.33 -0.58
CA VAL A 88 19.25 -0.16 0.80
C VAL A 88 18.07 0.06 1.76
N HIS A 89 17.10 0.91 1.40
CA HIS A 89 15.96 1.21 2.29
C HIS A 89 14.99 0.03 2.42
N ASN A 90 14.88 -0.82 1.40
CA ASN A 90 14.10 -2.04 1.43
C ASN A 90 14.76 -3.16 2.28
N SER A 91 16.09 -3.13 2.41
CA SER A 91 16.82 -4.15 3.17
C SER A 91 16.67 -3.98 4.69
N LEU A 92 16.80 -2.74 5.20
CA LEU A 92 16.65 -2.43 6.64
C LEU A 92 15.24 -2.72 7.15
N GLY A 93 14.21 -2.28 6.41
CA GLY A 93 12.82 -2.55 6.77
C GLY A 93 12.50 -4.05 6.81
N ARG A 94 13.05 -4.82 5.86
CA ARG A 94 12.87 -6.28 5.83
C ARG A 94 13.55 -6.98 6.99
N VAL A 95 14.79 -6.59 7.32
CA VAL A 95 15.54 -7.16 8.46
C VAL A 95 14.85 -6.85 9.78
N LEU A 96 14.37 -5.62 9.96
CA LEU A 96 13.69 -5.20 11.19
C LEU A 96 12.31 -5.87 11.34
N TRP A 97 11.58 -6.08 10.24
CA TRP A 97 10.33 -6.84 10.28
C TRP A 97 10.55 -8.34 10.56
N LEU A 98 11.60 -8.94 9.98
CA LEU A 98 11.99 -10.32 10.26
C LEU A 98 12.36 -10.53 11.73
N SER A 99 13.10 -9.60 12.34
CA SER A 99 13.46 -9.72 13.75
C SER A 99 12.25 -9.63 14.68
N VAL A 100 11.33 -8.69 14.43
CA VAL A 100 10.10 -8.53 15.22
C VAL A 100 9.21 -9.77 15.14
N THR A 101 8.99 -10.31 13.94
CA THR A 101 8.12 -11.49 13.75
C THR A 101 8.72 -12.76 14.36
N THR A 102 10.04 -12.91 14.30
CA THR A 102 10.76 -14.02 14.95
C THR A 102 10.67 -13.93 16.48
N LEU A 103 10.81 -12.74 17.05
CA LEU A 103 10.64 -12.50 18.49
C LEU A 103 9.21 -12.83 18.95
N LEU A 104 8.19 -12.39 18.21
CA LEU A 104 6.78 -12.72 18.52
C LEU A 104 6.54 -14.23 18.48
N TRP A 105 7.11 -14.91 17.49
CA TRP A 105 6.97 -16.36 17.35
C TRP A 105 7.56 -17.12 18.55
N LEU A 106 8.79 -16.77 18.94
CA LEU A 106 9.47 -17.36 20.09
C LEU A 106 8.73 -17.08 21.40
N LEU A 107 8.26 -15.84 21.60
CA LEU A 107 7.50 -15.47 22.78
C LEU A 107 6.19 -16.25 22.87
N GLY A 108 5.48 -16.40 21.74
CA GLY A 108 4.27 -17.22 21.66
C GLY A 108 4.52 -18.68 22.01
N LEU A 109 5.63 -19.25 21.53
CA LEU A 109 6.02 -20.62 21.85
C LEU A 109 6.28 -20.80 23.36
N VAL A 110 7.05 -19.89 23.97
CA VAL A 110 7.34 -19.93 25.42
C VAL A 110 6.07 -19.83 26.25
N LEU A 111 5.16 -18.91 25.92
CA LEU A 111 3.89 -18.75 26.62
C LEU A 111 2.97 -19.96 26.46
N THR A 112 2.96 -20.57 25.27
CA THR A 112 2.17 -21.79 25.02
C THR A 112 2.69 -22.93 25.87
N CYS A 113 4.00 -23.19 25.85
CA CYS A 113 4.62 -24.26 26.64
C CYS A 113 4.47 -24.02 28.16
N GLY A 114 4.68 -22.79 28.62
CA GLY A 114 4.52 -22.43 30.04
C GLY A 114 3.08 -22.56 30.51
N GLY A 115 2.10 -22.18 29.69
CA GLY A 115 0.69 -22.37 29.99
C GLY A 115 0.31 -23.85 30.10
N PHE A 116 0.81 -24.70 29.19
CA PHE A 116 0.59 -26.15 29.26
C PHE A 116 1.21 -26.77 30.52
N ALA A 117 2.42 -26.36 30.89
CA ALA A 117 3.10 -26.87 32.08
C ALA A 117 2.43 -26.44 33.39
N SER A 118 1.86 -25.23 33.44
CA SER A 118 1.19 -24.66 34.61
C SER A 118 -0.31 -25.01 34.70
N GLY A 119 -0.88 -25.61 33.66
CA GLY A 119 -2.32 -25.89 33.56
C GLY A 119 -3.19 -24.63 33.40
N GLN A 120 -2.60 -23.47 33.14
CA GLN A 120 -3.34 -22.21 32.99
C GLN A 120 -3.76 -21.98 31.54
N GLN A 121 -5.08 -21.88 31.31
CA GLN A 121 -5.66 -21.72 29.96
C GLN A 121 -5.40 -20.34 29.33
N ALA A 122 -5.32 -19.28 30.14
CA ALA A 122 -5.09 -17.92 29.65
C ALA A 122 -3.73 -17.73 28.94
N PRO A 123 -2.57 -18.10 29.55
CA PRO A 123 -1.27 -17.98 28.89
C PRO A 123 -1.12 -18.92 27.69
N THR A 124 -1.77 -20.10 27.70
CA THR A 124 -1.75 -20.99 26.52
C THR A 124 -2.41 -20.35 25.30
N LEU A 125 -3.57 -19.71 25.47
CA LEU A 125 -4.29 -19.09 24.36
C LEU A 125 -3.54 -17.87 23.83
N LEU A 126 -3.01 -17.03 24.72
CA LEU A 126 -2.18 -15.88 24.34
C LEU A 126 -0.89 -16.34 23.63
N GLY A 127 -0.28 -17.41 24.11
CA GLY A 127 0.90 -18.01 23.47
C GLY A 127 0.61 -18.52 22.06
N LEU A 128 -0.47 -19.28 21.88
CA LEU A 128 -0.88 -19.82 20.58
C LEU A 128 -1.15 -18.70 19.57
N LEU A 129 -1.74 -17.62 20.05
CA LEU A 129 -2.04 -16.42 19.28
C LEU A 129 -0.76 -15.72 18.80
N LEU A 130 0.20 -15.47 19.69
CA LEU A 130 1.48 -14.85 19.34
C LEU A 130 2.32 -15.75 18.43
N PHE A 131 2.25 -17.07 18.65
CA PHE A 131 2.91 -18.07 17.82
C PHE A 131 2.39 -18.03 16.39
N THR A 132 1.07 -18.03 16.20
CA THR A 132 0.46 -17.98 14.85
C THR A 132 0.73 -16.65 14.14
N LEU A 133 0.74 -15.51 14.85
CA LEU A 133 1.13 -14.21 14.28
C LEU A 133 2.59 -14.17 13.85
N GLY A 134 3.49 -14.58 14.73
CA GLY A 134 4.93 -14.58 14.46
C GLY A 134 5.28 -15.50 13.28
N PHE A 135 4.66 -16.69 13.24
CA PHE A 135 4.82 -17.64 12.14
C PHE A 135 4.26 -17.09 10.82
N GLY A 136 3.08 -16.46 10.87
CA GLY A 136 2.48 -15.73 9.75
C GLY A 136 3.37 -14.64 9.18
N GLY A 137 3.95 -13.82 10.06
CA GLY A 137 4.87 -12.75 9.71
C GLY A 137 6.17 -13.26 9.08
N MET A 138 6.77 -14.32 9.63
CA MET A 138 7.98 -14.93 9.06
C MET A 138 7.72 -15.50 7.66
N MET A 139 6.62 -16.22 7.46
CA MET A 139 6.32 -16.84 6.16
C MET A 139 5.97 -15.80 5.09
N ALA A 140 5.35 -14.67 5.46
CA ALA A 140 5.06 -13.57 4.55
C ALA A 140 6.32 -12.91 3.96
N THR A 141 7.44 -12.91 4.71
CA THR A 141 8.70 -12.31 4.24
C THR A 141 9.50 -13.20 3.29
N LYS A 142 9.36 -14.53 3.44
CA LYS A 142 10.19 -15.49 2.72
C LYS A 142 9.69 -15.77 1.30
N GLN A 143 8.46 -15.38 0.96
CA GLN A 143 7.86 -15.61 -0.35
C GLN A 143 7.26 -14.34 -0.93
N GLY A 144 8.00 -13.69 -1.83
CA GLY A 144 7.44 -12.68 -2.70
C GLY A 144 6.20 -13.22 -3.41
N ASN A 145 5.04 -12.62 -3.14
CA ASN A 145 3.74 -12.84 -3.80
C ASN A 145 3.27 -14.29 -4.03
N GLY A 146 3.86 -15.27 -3.35
CA GLY A 146 3.56 -16.69 -3.52
C GLY A 146 2.21 -17.10 -2.92
N ILE A 147 1.63 -18.16 -3.50
CA ILE A 147 0.37 -18.80 -3.07
C ILE A 147 0.36 -19.08 -1.56
N THR A 148 1.50 -19.41 -0.96
CA THR A 148 1.65 -19.68 0.47
C THR A 148 1.33 -18.50 1.37
N GLY A 149 1.63 -17.26 0.95
CA GLY A 149 1.28 -16.06 1.73
C GLY A 149 -0.23 -15.86 1.79
N LYS A 150 -0.94 -16.20 0.71
CA LYS A 150 -2.40 -16.20 0.66
C LYS A 150 -3.00 -17.32 1.52
N ILE A 151 -2.38 -18.50 1.50
CA ILE A 151 -2.78 -19.63 2.35
C ILE A 151 -2.63 -19.28 3.84
N MET A 152 -1.53 -18.65 4.24
CA MET A 152 -1.36 -18.22 5.64
C MET A 152 -2.36 -17.14 6.06
N LEU A 153 -2.68 -16.19 5.19
CA LEU A 153 -3.74 -15.21 5.43
C LEU A 153 -5.09 -15.89 5.75
N VAL A 154 -5.39 -16.96 5.02
CA VAL A 154 -6.57 -17.79 5.28
C VAL A 154 -6.47 -18.48 6.65
N PHE A 155 -5.33 -19.06 7.00
CA PHE A 155 -5.15 -19.69 8.32
C PHE A 155 -5.24 -18.68 9.48
N THR A 156 -4.70 -17.46 9.32
CA THR A 156 -4.82 -16.38 10.31
C THR A 156 -6.29 -15.97 10.49
N ALA A 157 -7.04 -15.85 9.39
CA ALA A 157 -8.48 -15.58 9.43
C ALA A 157 -9.25 -16.71 10.11
N LEU A 158 -8.92 -17.97 9.78
CA LEU A 158 -9.55 -19.16 10.34
C LEU A 158 -9.28 -19.29 11.84
N GLY A 159 -8.05 -19.00 12.28
CA GLY A 159 -7.68 -18.97 13.69
C GLY A 159 -8.44 -17.89 14.45
N GLY A 160 -8.57 -16.68 13.87
CA GLY A 160 -9.40 -15.62 14.43
C GLY A 160 -10.86 -16.03 14.56
N LEU A 161 -11.40 -16.66 13.51
CA LEU A 161 -12.78 -17.16 13.51
C LEU A 161 -13.01 -18.22 14.58
N LEU A 162 -12.12 -19.21 14.70
CA LEU A 162 -12.20 -20.26 15.71
C LEU A 162 -12.14 -19.68 17.13
N LEU A 163 -11.35 -18.62 17.34
CA LEU A 163 -11.31 -17.87 18.60
C LEU A 163 -12.66 -17.23 18.91
N VAL A 164 -13.29 -16.54 17.94
CA VAL A 164 -14.61 -15.94 18.13
C VAL A 164 -15.66 -17.02 18.41
N VAL A 165 -15.71 -18.07 17.59
CA VAL A 165 -16.71 -19.14 17.71
C VAL A 165 -16.55 -19.89 19.03
N GLY A 166 -15.32 -20.24 19.42
CA GLY A 166 -15.06 -20.91 20.69
C GLY A 166 -15.48 -20.08 21.90
N SER A 167 -15.27 -18.76 21.83
CA SER A 167 -15.65 -17.84 22.90
C SER A 167 -17.17 -17.65 23.03
N ILE A 168 -17.91 -17.82 21.94
CA ILE A 168 -19.37 -17.74 21.93
C ILE A 168 -19.98 -19.09 22.33
N ALA A 169 -19.38 -20.20 21.90
CA ALA A 169 -19.86 -21.55 22.16
C ALA A 169 -19.69 -21.97 23.63
N ASP A 170 -18.68 -21.46 24.32
CA ASP A 170 -18.45 -21.72 25.75
C ASP A 170 -18.70 -20.46 26.60
N PRO A 171 -19.88 -20.30 27.22
CA PRO A 171 -20.19 -19.14 28.05
C PRO A 171 -19.27 -19.04 29.27
N HIS A 172 -18.69 -20.15 29.75
CA HIS A 172 -17.73 -20.13 30.86
C HIS A 172 -16.38 -19.53 30.47
N MET A 173 -16.03 -19.51 29.17
CA MET A 173 -14.85 -18.78 28.70
C MET A 173 -15.04 -17.26 28.85
N MET A 174 -16.23 -16.71 28.61
CA MET A 174 -16.50 -15.27 28.80
C MET A 174 -16.40 -14.86 30.27
N ASP A 175 -16.88 -15.69 31.19
CA ASP A 175 -16.80 -15.41 32.63
C ASP A 175 -15.36 -15.41 33.15
N ARG A 176 -14.50 -16.30 32.62
CA ARG A 176 -13.11 -16.44 33.09
C ARG A 176 -12.11 -15.54 32.37
N ALA A 177 -12.24 -15.40 31.06
CA ALA A 177 -11.28 -14.68 30.22
C ALA A 177 -11.75 -13.27 29.84
N GLY A 178 -13.00 -12.91 30.17
CA GLY A 178 -13.60 -11.65 29.77
C GLY A 178 -13.76 -11.54 28.24
N PRO A 179 -13.94 -10.32 27.71
CA PRO A 179 -14.15 -10.08 26.27
C PRO A 179 -12.89 -10.22 25.41
N LEU A 180 -11.73 -10.47 26.00
CA LEU A 180 -10.44 -10.50 25.30
C LEU A 180 -10.38 -11.51 24.14
N PRO A 181 -10.82 -12.78 24.30
CA PRO A 181 -10.75 -13.76 23.21
C PRO A 181 -11.58 -13.37 21.98
N VAL A 182 -12.75 -12.77 22.20
CA VAL A 182 -13.63 -12.25 21.14
C VAL A 182 -12.95 -11.07 20.44
N PHE A 183 -12.41 -10.12 21.21
CA PHE A 183 -11.71 -8.96 20.66
C PHE A 183 -10.52 -9.39 19.79
N PHE A 184 -9.69 -10.30 20.28
CA PHE A 184 -8.58 -10.83 19.52
C PHE A 184 -9.06 -11.56 18.26
N GLY A 185 -10.04 -12.45 18.36
CA GLY A 185 -10.59 -13.14 17.19
C GLY A 185 -11.07 -12.18 16.08
N LEU A 186 -11.69 -11.05 16.44
CA LEU A 186 -12.08 -9.99 15.51
C LEU A 186 -10.88 -9.26 14.89
N VAL A 187 -9.83 -8.97 15.67
CA VAL A 187 -8.59 -8.38 15.14
C VAL A 187 -7.94 -9.31 14.10
N PHE A 188 -7.91 -10.61 14.36
CA PHE A 188 -7.38 -11.60 13.42
C PHE A 188 -8.19 -11.72 12.13
N LEU A 189 -9.51 -11.56 12.21
CA LEU A 189 -10.39 -11.48 11.03
C LEU A 189 -10.18 -10.19 10.22
N ALA A 190 -9.74 -9.10 10.86
CA ALA A 190 -9.51 -7.81 10.20
C ALA A 190 -8.13 -7.68 9.52
N ILE A 191 -7.12 -8.42 9.96
CA ILE A 191 -5.76 -8.38 9.38
C ILE A 191 -5.76 -8.77 7.88
N PRO A 192 -6.46 -9.83 7.43
CA PRO A 192 -6.44 -10.22 6.03
C PRO A 192 -6.90 -9.19 5.00
N PRO A 193 -8.06 -8.51 5.18
CA PRO A 193 -8.48 -7.47 4.25
C PRO A 193 -7.56 -6.25 4.26
N LEU A 194 -6.97 -5.89 5.41
CA LEU A 194 -6.01 -4.78 5.52
C LEU A 194 -4.72 -5.05 4.72
N VAL A 195 -4.17 -6.27 4.84
CA VAL A 195 -2.93 -6.66 4.15
C VAL A 195 -3.16 -6.85 2.64
N THR A 196 -4.27 -7.45 2.25
CA THR A 196 -4.60 -7.64 0.82
C THR A 196 -4.98 -6.33 0.12
N GLY A 197 -5.52 -5.35 0.84
CA GLY A 197 -5.85 -4.03 0.31
C GLY A 197 -4.63 -3.22 -0.16
N SER A 198 -3.50 -3.30 0.55
CA SER A 198 -2.28 -2.56 0.17
C SER A 198 -1.52 -3.20 -0.99
N ILE A 199 -1.54 -4.54 -1.10
CA ILE A 199 -0.83 -5.26 -2.17
C ILE A 199 -1.48 -5.00 -3.54
N PHE A 200 -2.80 -4.85 -3.59
CA PHE A 200 -3.52 -4.60 -4.84
C PHE A 200 -3.49 -3.13 -5.31
N SER A 201 -3.21 -2.16 -4.43
CA SER A 201 -3.17 -0.74 -4.82
C SER A 201 -1.93 -0.40 -5.64
N HIS A 202 -0.80 -1.09 -5.41
CA HIS A 202 0.45 -0.88 -6.16
C HIS A 202 0.46 -1.51 -7.54
N ALA A 203 -0.36 -2.53 -7.82
CA ALA A 203 -0.43 -3.14 -9.14
C ALA A 203 -1.12 -2.26 -10.20
N ARG A 204 -1.70 -1.11 -9.82
CA ARG A 204 -2.49 -0.25 -10.71
C ARG A 204 -1.78 1.02 -11.19
N SER A 205 -0.56 1.30 -10.72
CA SER A 205 0.19 2.47 -11.19
C SER A 205 0.90 2.19 -12.52
N GLY A 206 0.13 2.22 -13.61
CA GLY A 206 0.49 2.87 -14.87
C GLY A 206 1.81 2.56 -15.59
N GLN A 207 2.46 1.41 -15.38
CA GLN A 207 3.59 1.04 -16.23
C GLN A 207 3.05 0.47 -17.57
N PRO A 208 3.33 1.12 -18.72
CA PRO A 208 2.92 0.61 -20.02
C PRO A 208 3.55 -0.76 -20.25
N ALA A 209 2.70 -1.75 -20.48
CA ALA A 209 3.08 -3.14 -20.64
C ALA A 209 4.04 -3.28 -21.84
N THR A 210 5.29 -3.66 -21.57
CA THR A 210 6.18 -4.16 -22.60
C THR A 210 5.72 -5.57 -23.00
N PRO A 211 5.45 -5.84 -24.28
CA PRO A 211 4.98 -7.15 -24.74
C PRO A 211 6.15 -8.15 -24.73
N SER A 212 6.35 -8.88 -23.64
CA SER A 212 7.17 -10.08 -23.70
C SER A 212 6.74 -11.13 -22.68
N LYS A 213 6.32 -12.29 -23.20
CA LYS A 213 6.14 -13.59 -22.54
C LYS A 213 5.05 -13.68 -21.46
N GLU A 214 3.81 -13.42 -21.87
CA GLU A 214 2.62 -13.97 -21.21
C GLU A 214 2.41 -15.41 -21.67
N GLY A 215 2.34 -16.37 -20.75
CA GLY A 215 2.03 -17.76 -21.14
C GLY A 215 1.76 -18.72 -19.98
N ALA A 216 2.37 -18.51 -18.81
CA ALA A 216 2.29 -19.51 -17.73
C ALA A 216 1.73 -18.98 -16.38
N THR A 217 1.56 -17.67 -16.20
CA THR A 217 1.14 -17.09 -14.90
C THR A 217 -0.37 -16.85 -14.77
N GLY A 218 -1.14 -17.05 -15.85
CA GLY A 218 -2.59 -16.79 -15.88
C GLY A 218 -3.42 -17.78 -15.05
N ALA A 219 -3.12 -19.08 -15.13
CA ALA A 219 -3.96 -20.10 -14.49
C ALA A 219 -3.91 -20.03 -12.95
N THR A 220 -2.73 -19.81 -12.37
CA THR A 220 -2.55 -19.74 -10.91
C THR A 220 -3.17 -18.49 -10.30
N SER A 221 -3.22 -17.38 -11.05
CA SER A 221 -3.85 -16.14 -10.55
C SER A 221 -5.38 -16.27 -10.54
N VAL A 222 -5.97 -16.89 -11.56
CA VAL A 222 -7.42 -17.14 -11.63
C VAL A 222 -7.86 -18.04 -10.48
N VAL A 223 -7.20 -19.18 -10.27
CA VAL A 223 -7.52 -20.12 -9.18
C VAL A 223 -7.40 -19.45 -7.81
N ALA A 224 -6.29 -18.74 -7.55
CA ALA A 224 -6.12 -18.04 -6.28
C ALA A 224 -7.18 -16.96 -6.03
N THR A 225 -7.61 -16.26 -7.09
CA THR A 225 -8.66 -15.25 -6.96
C THR A 225 -10.00 -15.92 -6.69
N VAL A 226 -10.34 -17.02 -7.37
CA VAL A 226 -11.57 -17.80 -7.11
C VAL A 226 -11.61 -18.29 -5.66
N VAL A 227 -10.53 -18.91 -5.17
CA VAL A 227 -10.44 -19.41 -3.79
C VAL A 227 -10.61 -18.28 -2.76
N LEU A 228 -9.94 -17.14 -2.94
CA LEU A 228 -10.10 -15.97 -2.07
C LEU A 228 -11.54 -15.43 -2.08
N THR A 229 -12.23 -15.53 -3.22
CA THR A 229 -13.61 -15.04 -3.32
C THR A 229 -14.57 -15.97 -2.58
N ILE A 230 -14.39 -17.29 -2.73
CA ILE A 230 -15.16 -18.29 -1.99
C ILE A 230 -14.96 -18.11 -0.48
N PHE A 231 -13.70 -17.94 -0.04
CA PHE A 231 -13.41 -17.68 1.39
C PHE A 231 -14.02 -16.38 1.89
N GLY A 232 -13.95 -15.30 1.12
CA GLY A 232 -14.57 -14.03 1.49
C GLY A 232 -16.09 -14.15 1.66
N VAL A 233 -16.76 -14.87 0.75
CA VAL A 233 -18.20 -15.17 0.87
C VAL A 233 -18.51 -16.02 2.10
N LEU A 234 -17.68 -17.04 2.37
CA LEU A 234 -17.87 -17.94 3.50
C LEU A 234 -17.72 -17.19 4.83
N ILE A 235 -16.71 -16.33 4.97
CA ILE A 235 -16.51 -15.47 6.15
C ILE A 235 -17.69 -14.51 6.31
N ALA A 236 -18.14 -13.87 5.23
CA ALA A 236 -19.29 -12.97 5.27
C ALA A 236 -20.57 -13.70 5.71
N ALA A 237 -20.82 -14.90 5.19
CA ALA A 237 -21.95 -15.74 5.57
C ALA A 237 -21.88 -16.18 7.04
N ILE A 238 -20.68 -16.53 7.53
CA ILE A 238 -20.50 -16.89 8.95
C ILE A 238 -20.71 -15.68 9.85
N LEU A 239 -20.22 -14.50 9.49
CA LEU A 239 -20.48 -13.27 10.25
C LEU A 239 -21.97 -12.92 10.29
N MET A 240 -22.70 -13.13 9.18
CA MET A 240 -24.16 -13.00 9.15
C MET A 240 -24.85 -14.02 10.04
N LEU A 241 -24.41 -15.28 10.04
CA LEU A 241 -24.99 -16.34 10.85
C LEU A 241 -24.71 -16.14 12.35
N VAL A 242 -23.48 -15.76 12.72
CA VAL A 242 -23.12 -15.37 14.10
C VAL A 242 -23.91 -14.14 14.52
N GLY A 243 -24.07 -13.17 13.63
CA GLY A 243 -24.91 -12.00 13.85
C GLY A 243 -26.36 -12.37 14.16
N LEU A 244 -26.94 -13.23 13.33
CA LEU A 244 -28.31 -13.71 13.46
C LEU A 244 -28.52 -14.52 14.75
N VAL A 245 -27.61 -15.44 15.07
CA VAL A 245 -27.65 -16.23 16.30
C VAL A 245 -27.49 -15.34 17.54
N GLY A 246 -26.61 -14.35 17.50
CA GLY A 246 -26.46 -13.36 18.57
C GLY A 246 -27.71 -12.48 18.75
N MET A 247 -28.49 -12.27 17.68
CA MET A 247 -29.75 -11.52 17.73
C MET A 247 -30.92 -12.36 18.25
N THR A 248 -30.91 -13.69 18.08
CA THR A 248 -32.02 -14.58 18.48
C THR A 248 -31.78 -15.34 19.78
N GLY A 249 -30.55 -15.37 20.29
CA GLY A 249 -30.22 -16.09 21.52
C GLY A 249 -30.82 -15.42 22.77
N GLU A 250 -31.52 -16.21 23.60
CA GLU A 250 -32.00 -15.81 24.94
C GLU A 250 -30.85 -15.79 25.97
N THR A 251 -29.75 -15.12 25.66
CA THR A 251 -28.67 -14.97 26.63
C THR A 251 -29.00 -13.78 27.52
N GLY A 252 -28.95 -13.92 28.85
CA GLY A 252 -29.14 -12.82 29.81
C GLY A 252 -28.06 -11.73 29.75
N SER A 253 -27.21 -11.72 28.72
CA SER A 253 -26.09 -10.79 28.53
C SER A 253 -26.39 -9.80 27.41
N LEU A 254 -26.01 -8.53 27.59
CA LEU A 254 -26.25 -7.47 26.60
C LEU A 254 -25.36 -7.59 25.35
N LEU A 255 -24.20 -8.21 25.52
CA LEU A 255 -23.11 -8.21 24.55
C LEU A 255 -23.52 -8.79 23.17
N PRO A 256 -24.18 -9.96 23.07
CA PRO A 256 -24.57 -10.55 21.79
C PRO A 256 -25.64 -9.74 21.04
N HIS A 257 -26.52 -9.02 21.75
CA HIS A 257 -27.51 -8.16 21.12
C HIS A 257 -26.90 -6.89 20.50
N VAL A 258 -25.72 -6.45 20.97
CA VAL A 258 -24.98 -5.32 20.39
C VAL A 258 -24.01 -5.78 19.30
N LEU A 259 -23.28 -6.88 19.54
CA LEU A 259 -22.33 -7.42 18.56
C LEU A 259 -23.01 -8.10 17.38
N GLY A 260 -24.19 -8.69 17.56
CA GLY A 260 -24.93 -9.41 16.54
C GLY A 260 -25.25 -8.54 15.31
N PRO A 261 -25.92 -7.39 15.48
CA PRO A 261 -26.20 -6.44 14.40
C PRO A 261 -24.94 -5.93 13.70
N LEU A 262 -23.87 -5.66 14.43
CA LEU A 262 -22.60 -5.19 13.87
C LEU A 262 -21.93 -6.26 13.00
N CYS A 263 -21.91 -7.52 13.47
CA CYS A 263 -21.39 -8.65 12.69
C CYS A 263 -22.22 -8.90 11.43
N PHE A 264 -23.54 -8.77 11.53
CA PHE A 264 -24.44 -8.90 10.38
C PHE A 264 -24.18 -7.82 9.32
N ILE A 265 -24.08 -6.55 9.72
CA ILE A 265 -23.77 -5.44 8.81
C ILE A 265 -22.38 -5.63 8.18
N ALA A 266 -21.38 -6.07 8.95
CA ALA A 266 -20.04 -6.33 8.44
C ALA A 266 -20.04 -7.46 7.39
N GLY A 267 -20.79 -8.53 7.62
CA GLY A 267 -20.97 -9.62 6.65
C GLY A 267 -21.62 -9.13 5.35
N VAL A 268 -22.70 -8.36 5.44
CA VAL A 268 -23.37 -7.78 4.27
C VAL A 268 -22.44 -6.84 3.49
N ALA A 269 -21.70 -5.97 4.18
CA ALA A 269 -20.72 -5.08 3.56
C ALA A 269 -19.62 -5.83 2.83
N GLY A 270 -19.10 -6.91 3.42
CA GLY A 270 -18.12 -7.79 2.80
C GLY A 270 -18.64 -8.42 1.51
N LEU A 271 -19.87 -8.95 1.54
CA LEU A 271 -20.54 -9.53 0.36
C LEU A 271 -20.74 -8.50 -0.76
N LEU A 272 -21.13 -7.27 -0.41
CA LEU A 272 -21.32 -6.19 -1.39
C LEU A 272 -20.00 -5.74 -2.03
N GLU A 273 -18.91 -5.64 -1.26
CA GLU A 273 -17.59 -5.30 -1.80
C GLU A 273 -17.04 -6.41 -2.70
N ILE A 274 -17.26 -7.67 -2.35
CA ILE A 274 -16.93 -8.83 -3.20
C ILE A 274 -17.73 -8.74 -4.51
N ASN A 275 -19.03 -8.50 -4.42
CA ASN A 275 -19.90 -8.35 -5.58
C ASN A 275 -19.46 -7.17 -6.47
N ARG A 276 -19.08 -6.02 -5.87
CA ARG A 276 -18.56 -4.86 -6.62
C ARG A 276 -17.32 -5.20 -7.44
N ARG A 277 -16.41 -5.99 -6.88
CA ARG A 277 -15.15 -6.37 -7.54
C ARG A 277 -15.32 -7.44 -8.61
N ARG A 278 -16.33 -8.29 -8.48
CA ARG A 278 -16.56 -9.44 -9.37
C ARG A 278 -17.73 -9.28 -10.33
N SER A 279 -18.53 -8.23 -10.14
CA SER A 279 -19.74 -7.94 -10.91
C SER A 279 -20.68 -9.15 -11.01
N TRP A 280 -20.85 -9.93 -9.92
CA TRP A 280 -21.70 -11.13 -9.93
C TRP A 280 -23.16 -10.78 -10.16
N VAL A 281 -23.62 -9.69 -9.55
CA VAL A 281 -24.94 -9.11 -9.78
C VAL A 281 -24.71 -7.74 -10.41
N ALA A 282 -24.87 -7.66 -11.72
CA ALA A 282 -24.67 -6.44 -12.50
C ALA A 282 -25.50 -5.27 -11.94
N ASP A 283 -26.70 -5.58 -11.45
CA ASP A 283 -27.60 -4.61 -10.85
C ASP A 283 -27.10 -4.00 -9.53
N LEU A 284 -26.11 -4.60 -8.86
CA LEU A 284 -25.55 -4.12 -7.59
C LEU A 284 -24.11 -3.58 -7.74
N ALA A 285 -23.60 -3.44 -8.98
CA ALA A 285 -22.24 -2.99 -9.22
C ALA A 285 -22.05 -1.46 -9.04
N GLY A 286 -23.13 -0.68 -9.16
CA GLY A 286 -23.10 0.77 -9.00
C GLY A 286 -22.87 1.20 -7.56
N ARG A 287 -21.89 2.09 -7.31
CA ARG A 287 -21.61 2.63 -5.96
C ARG A 287 -22.85 3.16 -5.26
N ALA A 288 -23.73 3.85 -6.00
CA ALA A 288 -24.98 4.38 -5.47
C ALA A 288 -25.90 3.28 -4.90
N LYS A 289 -26.04 2.15 -5.61
CA LYS A 289 -26.87 1.03 -5.16
C LYS A 289 -26.24 0.29 -3.97
N ILE A 290 -24.91 0.18 -3.91
CA ILE A 290 -24.21 -0.41 -2.76
C ILE A 290 -24.45 0.42 -1.49
N HIS A 291 -24.33 1.75 -1.59
CA HIS A 291 -24.64 2.66 -0.48
C HIS A 291 -26.11 2.55 -0.06
N GLN A 292 -27.02 2.40 -1.02
CA GLN A 292 -28.44 2.21 -0.73
C GLN A 292 -28.71 0.91 0.04
N VAL A 293 -28.12 -0.21 -0.36
CA VAL A 293 -28.28 -1.50 0.35
C VAL A 293 -27.65 -1.45 1.74
N LEU A 294 -26.49 -0.82 1.90
CA LEU A 294 -25.85 -0.64 3.21
C LEU A 294 -26.69 0.25 4.14
N GLY A 295 -27.27 1.33 3.61
CA GLY A 295 -28.16 2.20 4.36
C GLY A 295 -29.41 1.46 4.87
N TRP A 296 -30.09 0.72 3.99
CA TRP A 296 -31.27 -0.06 4.36
C TRP A 296 -30.96 -1.19 5.35
N THR A 297 -29.82 -1.86 5.21
CA THR A 297 -29.41 -2.93 6.13
C THR A 297 -29.04 -2.39 7.51
N ALA A 298 -28.39 -1.23 7.58
CA ALA A 298 -28.14 -0.53 8.85
C ALA A 298 -29.45 -0.10 9.54
N ILE A 299 -30.42 0.44 8.78
CA ILE A 299 -31.74 0.81 9.31
C ILE A 299 -32.51 -0.42 9.80
N GLY A 300 -32.57 -1.49 9.01
CA GLY A 300 -33.23 -2.73 9.39
C GLY A 300 -32.62 -3.35 10.66
N ALA A 301 -31.30 -3.34 10.77
CA ALA A 301 -30.58 -3.80 11.96
C ALA A 301 -30.90 -2.94 13.19
N GLY A 302 -30.97 -1.61 13.04
CA GLY A 302 -31.35 -0.68 14.11
C GLY A 302 -32.80 -0.83 14.57
N LEU A 303 -33.74 -1.07 13.64
CA LEU A 303 -35.14 -1.36 13.98
C LEU A 303 -35.27 -2.68 14.73
N TRP A 304 -34.58 -3.72 14.27
CA TRP A 304 -34.58 -5.02 14.92
C TRP A 304 -33.99 -4.96 16.33
N SER A 305 -32.86 -4.26 16.51
CA SER A 305 -32.28 -4.07 17.84
C SER A 305 -33.24 -3.30 18.76
N THR A 306 -33.96 -2.29 18.26
CA THR A 306 -34.96 -1.56 19.04
C THR A 306 -36.11 -2.47 19.50
N LEU A 307 -36.60 -3.36 18.62
CA LEU A 307 -37.67 -4.30 18.95
C LEU A 307 -37.24 -5.32 20.02
N LEU A 308 -36.01 -5.83 19.93
CA LEU A 308 -35.43 -6.72 20.96
C LEU A 308 -35.33 -6.02 22.32
N VAL A 309 -34.95 -4.75 22.32
CA VAL A 309 -34.77 -3.95 23.54
C VAL A 309 -36.07 -3.74 24.29
N LEU A 310 -37.19 -3.58 23.57
CA LEU A 310 -38.52 -3.48 24.18
C LEU A 310 -38.93 -4.75 24.93
N GLY A 311 -38.33 -5.90 24.61
CA GLY A 311 -38.54 -7.17 25.30
C GLY A 311 -37.66 -7.39 26.54
N MET A 312 -36.61 -6.60 26.75
CA MET A 312 -35.65 -6.82 27.85
C MET A 312 -36.03 -6.05 29.13
N GLN A 313 -36.02 -6.75 30.27
CA GLN A 313 -36.22 -6.12 31.58
C GLN A 313 -34.88 -5.61 32.14
N GLY A 314 -34.63 -4.30 32.00
CA GLY A 314 -33.49 -3.64 32.65
C GLY A 314 -33.21 -2.23 32.11
N TYR A 315 -33.10 -1.24 32.99
CA TYR A 315 -32.95 0.17 32.59
C TYR A 315 -31.60 0.48 31.91
N ARG A 316 -30.50 -0.11 32.42
CA ARG A 316 -29.15 0.11 31.86
C ARG A 316 -28.97 -0.52 30.49
N SER A 317 -29.51 -1.73 30.33
CA SER A 317 -29.52 -2.49 29.09
C SER A 317 -30.33 -1.79 28.01
N LEU A 318 -31.47 -1.21 28.40
CA LEU A 318 -32.36 -0.47 27.53
C LEU A 318 -31.71 0.82 27.00
N ILE A 319 -30.99 1.56 27.85
CA ILE A 319 -30.30 2.80 27.42
C ILE A 319 -29.20 2.50 26.40
N LEU A 320 -28.29 1.55 26.68
CA LEU A 320 -27.17 1.24 25.77
C LEU A 320 -27.67 0.78 24.40
N ALA A 321 -28.69 -0.08 24.40
CA ALA A 321 -29.21 -0.62 23.17
C ALA A 321 -30.08 0.39 22.40
N LEU A 322 -30.74 1.34 23.08
CA LEU A 322 -31.33 2.52 22.42
C LEU A 322 -30.26 3.41 21.78
N ILE A 323 -29.13 3.66 22.44
CA ILE A 323 -28.03 4.46 21.87
C ILE A 323 -27.47 3.79 20.60
N VAL A 324 -27.22 2.48 20.64
CA VAL A 324 -26.74 1.71 19.48
C VAL A 324 -27.77 1.72 18.36
N SER A 325 -29.04 1.46 18.68
CA SER A 325 -30.12 1.46 17.68
C SER A 325 -30.29 2.83 17.03
N LEU A 326 -30.29 3.91 17.81
CA LEU A 326 -30.37 5.27 17.32
C LEU A 326 -29.15 5.61 16.44
N GLY A 327 -27.96 5.19 16.84
CA GLY A 327 -26.74 5.35 16.05
C GLY A 327 -26.81 4.63 14.69
N LEU A 328 -27.33 3.40 14.66
CA LEU A 328 -27.54 2.63 13.42
C LEU A 328 -28.60 3.28 12.52
N LEU A 329 -29.70 3.76 13.09
CA LEU A 329 -30.77 4.45 12.36
C LEU A 329 -30.28 5.78 11.77
N LEU A 330 -29.64 6.63 12.58
CA LEU A 330 -29.11 7.92 12.14
C LEU A 330 -27.95 7.75 11.16
N GLY A 331 -27.06 6.79 11.40
CA GLY A 331 -25.96 6.47 10.51
C GLY A 331 -26.46 5.94 9.16
N GLY A 332 -27.38 4.97 9.16
CA GLY A 332 -28.00 4.45 7.94
C GLY A 332 -28.77 5.53 7.17
N TRP A 333 -29.50 6.40 7.87
CA TRP A 333 -30.22 7.52 7.27
C TRP A 333 -29.28 8.56 6.66
N ALA A 334 -28.24 8.99 7.39
CA ALA A 334 -27.24 9.94 6.90
C ALA A 334 -26.50 9.37 5.67
N TRP A 335 -26.24 8.05 5.67
CA TRP A 335 -25.59 7.39 4.54
C TRP A 335 -26.48 7.34 3.30
N LEU A 336 -27.81 7.21 3.45
CA LEU A 336 -28.77 7.29 2.33
C LEU A 336 -28.88 8.70 1.73
N GLN A 337 -28.55 9.75 2.49
CA GLN A 337 -28.61 11.15 2.04
C GLN A 337 -27.36 11.60 1.26
N GLN A 338 -26.25 10.87 1.34
CA GLN A 338 -25.06 11.11 0.53
C GLN A 338 -25.28 10.62 -0.91
N LYS A 339 -25.98 11.42 -1.71
CA LYS A 339 -26.08 11.27 -3.17
C LYS A 339 -24.91 11.95 -3.89
#